data_AF-A0A5T0RB57-F1
#
_entry.id   AF-A0A5T0RB57-F1
#
_cell.length_a   1.000
_cell.length_b   1.000
_cell.length_c   1.000
_cell.angle_alpha   90.00
_cell.angle_beta   90.00
_cell.angle_gamma   90.00
#
_symmetry.space_group_name_H-M   'P 1'
#
loop_
_entity.id
_entity.type
_entity.pdbx_description
1 polymer ?
#
loop_
_entity_poly.entity_id
_entity_poly.type
_entity_poly.pdbx_seq_one_letter_code
_entity_poly.pdbx_strand_id
1 'polypeptide(L)'
;MQKEITIVTAFYNVGRTTRSNEQYLSYFDFWAGLKNKVIIYTTDDMKEAILEIRKKHNLEDKTIIITKDLKEFDKENFEKIQETFNNYDQSLNRKHPKNIECNNAMYCYLMYLKPFFVVDAIEKKLSSENIIWLDFGFNHRDEFFTNKAEFNFLLEKPKNINDKKINFFSIKNEEKNTIPAIYYNMEIFITGSIFYGNINSWKIFKQDFEKCLNCFLSFNIVDDDQIMLLWCTRNNPDNYKIIRTYEWFGSLLSFIPDDIKSHLTFKRKNSKYYKTIKEEIKKDIYNKQYFKFLFHSLKYGYY
;
A
#
# COMPACT_ATOMS: atom_id res chain seq x y z
N MET A 1 3.65 25.27 11.58
CA MET A 1 4.55 24.14 11.30
C MET A 1 3.70 22.96 10.85
N GLN A 2 3.99 22.39 9.68
CA GLN A 2 3.29 21.20 9.20
C GLN A 2 3.76 20.01 10.05
N LYS A 3 2.83 19.25 10.63
CA LYS A 3 3.18 18.08 11.46
C LYS A 3 3.77 16.98 10.57
N GLU A 4 4.97 16.52 10.91
CA GLU A 4 5.72 15.48 10.19
C GLU A 4 4.89 14.20 9.99
N ILE A 5 5.04 13.53 8.85
CA ILE A 5 4.45 12.21 8.60
C ILE A 5 5.37 11.13 9.17
N THR A 6 4.80 10.23 9.98
CA THR A 6 5.47 8.98 10.37
C THR A 6 5.15 7.88 9.36
N ILE A 7 6.17 7.19 8.87
CA ILE A 7 6.03 6.00 8.04
C ILE A 7 6.03 4.77 8.94
N VAL A 8 5.03 3.91 8.79
CA VAL A 8 4.99 2.58 9.42
C VAL A 8 5.05 1.53 8.33
N THR A 9 5.84 0.48 8.57
CA THR A 9 5.99 -0.64 7.64
C THR A 9 6.30 -1.93 8.41
N ALA A 10 6.22 -3.08 7.72
CA ALA A 10 6.57 -4.36 8.32
C ALA A 10 7.27 -5.28 7.32
N PHE A 11 8.24 -6.05 7.81
CA PHE A 11 8.90 -7.12 7.08
C PHE A 11 8.96 -8.39 7.92
N TYR A 12 8.25 -9.41 7.45
CA TYR A 12 8.23 -10.75 8.04
C TYR A 12 8.44 -11.77 6.93
N ASN A 13 9.35 -12.72 7.13
CA ASN A 13 9.46 -13.87 6.25
C ASN A 13 8.32 -14.85 6.53
N VAL A 14 7.34 -14.89 5.64
CA VAL A 14 6.14 -15.73 5.76
C VAL A 14 6.18 -16.94 4.82
N GLY A 15 7.38 -17.37 4.39
CA GLY A 15 7.53 -18.50 3.48
C GLY A 15 7.26 -18.15 2.01
N ARG A 16 7.69 -16.96 1.57
CA ARG A 16 7.57 -16.55 0.16
C ARG A 16 8.59 -17.32 -0.68
N THR A 17 8.14 -17.95 -1.76
CA THR A 17 9.01 -18.76 -2.64
C THR A 17 9.53 -17.98 -3.85
N THR A 18 8.87 -16.89 -4.23
CA THR A 18 9.20 -16.13 -5.44
C THR A 18 10.20 -15.01 -5.23
N ARG A 19 10.43 -14.61 -3.96
CA ARG A 19 11.33 -13.52 -3.61
C ARG A 19 12.07 -13.82 -2.31
N SER A 20 13.38 -13.55 -2.29
CA SER A 20 14.22 -13.75 -1.10
C SER A 20 14.17 -12.55 -0.14
N ASN A 21 14.68 -12.74 1.08
CA ASN A 21 14.79 -11.66 2.05
C ASN A 21 15.71 -10.53 1.54
N GLU A 22 16.80 -10.88 0.86
CA GLU A 22 17.75 -9.93 0.26
C GLU A 22 17.07 -9.06 -0.80
N GLN A 23 16.16 -9.63 -1.59
CA GLN A 23 15.39 -8.87 -2.57
C GLN A 23 14.47 -7.85 -1.89
N TYR A 24 13.80 -8.22 -0.80
CA TYR A 24 12.98 -7.28 -0.04
C TYR A 24 13.81 -6.19 0.64
N LEU A 25 14.98 -6.53 1.18
CA LEU A 25 15.94 -5.55 1.70
C LEU A 25 16.38 -4.57 0.61
N SER A 26 16.61 -5.04 -0.62
CA SER A 26 16.91 -4.17 -1.77
C SER A 26 15.74 -3.24 -2.13
N TYR A 27 14.50 -3.74 -2.08
CA TYR A 27 13.32 -2.88 -2.30
C TYR A 27 13.14 -1.84 -1.19
N PHE A 28 13.43 -2.20 0.06
CA PHE A 28 13.46 -1.24 1.16
C PHE A 28 14.55 -0.19 0.98
N ASP A 29 15.77 -0.62 0.63
CA ASP A 29 16.92 0.26 0.32
C ASP A 29 16.60 1.29 -0.76
N PHE A 30 15.68 0.98 -1.69
CA PHE A 30 15.25 1.92 -2.72
C PHE A 30 14.66 3.21 -2.12
N TRP A 31 13.81 3.09 -1.09
CA TRP A 31 13.13 4.24 -0.48
C TRP A 31 13.66 4.59 0.92
N ALA A 32 14.62 3.81 1.44
CA ALA A 32 15.18 4.00 2.78
C ALA A 32 15.90 5.34 3.00
N GLY A 33 16.15 6.14 1.96
CA GLY A 33 16.69 7.50 2.11
C GLY A 33 15.65 8.56 2.51
N LEU A 34 14.35 8.24 2.49
CA LEU A 34 13.29 9.16 2.92
C LEU A 34 13.53 9.67 4.35
N LYS A 35 13.48 10.98 4.53
CA LYS A 35 13.89 11.67 5.76
C LYS A 35 12.86 11.62 6.88
N ASN A 36 11.71 11.01 6.64
CA ASN A 36 10.67 10.82 7.63
C ASN A 36 11.15 9.87 8.74
N LYS A 37 10.54 10.02 9.92
CA LYS A 37 10.56 8.95 10.93
C LYS A 37 9.96 7.67 10.36
N VAL A 38 10.67 6.55 10.48
CA VAL A 38 10.23 5.23 10.02
C VAL A 38 10.17 4.26 11.21
N ILE A 39 9.03 3.59 11.37
CA ILE A 39 8.82 2.51 12.34
C ILE A 39 8.68 1.22 11.55
N ILE A 40 9.56 0.25 11.79
CA ILE A 40 9.60 -1.04 11.10
C ILE A 40 9.31 -2.17 12.09
N TYR A 41 8.28 -2.96 11.80
CA TYR A 41 7.99 -4.21 12.50
C TYR A 41 8.67 -5.38 11.80
N THR A 42 9.38 -6.21 12.54
CA THR A 42 10.14 -7.33 11.95
C THR A 42 10.49 -8.40 12.99
N THR A 43 11.30 -9.37 12.58
CA THR A 43 11.88 -10.41 13.44
C THR A 43 13.31 -10.05 13.85
N ASP A 44 13.81 -10.63 14.93
CA ASP A 44 15.11 -10.26 15.50
C ASP A 44 16.27 -10.48 14.52
N ASP A 45 16.22 -11.54 13.72
CA ASP A 45 17.21 -11.88 12.70
C ASP A 45 17.31 -10.84 11.56
N MET A 46 16.26 -10.05 11.33
CA MET A 46 16.23 -9.03 10.27
C MET A 46 16.59 -7.62 10.76
N LYS A 47 16.61 -7.41 12.09
CA LYS A 47 16.78 -6.09 12.71
C LYS A 47 18.07 -5.40 12.27
N GLU A 48 19.21 -6.08 12.37
CA GLU A 48 20.52 -5.50 12.05
C GLU A 48 20.61 -5.13 10.57
N ALA A 49 20.17 -6.02 9.67
CA ALA A 49 20.20 -5.77 8.23
C ALA A 49 19.36 -4.53 7.83
N ILE A 50 18.19 -4.36 8.44
CA ILE A 50 17.30 -3.21 8.20
C ILE A 50 17.92 -1.92 8.75
N LEU A 51 18.51 -1.98 9.95
CA LEU A 51 19.13 -0.81 10.57
C LEU A 51 20.34 -0.32 9.77
N GLU A 52 21.18 -1.23 9.31
CA GLU A 52 22.37 -0.90 8.52
C GLU A 52 22.00 -0.24 7.18
N ILE A 53 20.87 -0.58 6.57
CA ILE A 53 20.35 0.14 5.40
C ILE A 53 20.06 1.61 5.74
N ARG A 54 19.32 1.88 6.83
CA ARG A 54 18.98 3.26 7.25
C ARG A 54 20.22 4.05 7.70
N LYS A 55 21.20 3.38 8.31
CA LYS A 55 22.48 3.97 8.72
C LYS A 55 23.29 4.51 7.55
N LYS A 56 23.29 3.84 6.38
CA LYS A 56 23.93 4.33 5.15
C LYS A 56 23.39 5.69 4.69
N HIS A 57 22.18 6.05 5.10
CA HIS A 57 21.54 7.33 4.80
C HIS A 57 21.64 8.35 5.95
N ASN A 58 22.36 8.02 7.03
CA ASN A 58 22.43 8.79 8.28
C ASN A 58 21.04 9.02 8.91
N LEU A 59 20.23 7.96 8.97
CA LEU A 59 18.84 8.02 9.46
C LEU A 59 18.55 7.02 10.60
N GLU A 60 19.59 6.57 11.29
CA GLU A 60 19.46 5.68 12.46
C GLU A 60 18.58 6.31 13.55
N ASP A 61 18.80 7.59 13.85
CA ASP A 61 18.04 8.39 14.84
C ASP A 61 16.56 8.55 14.48
N LYS A 62 16.23 8.45 13.19
CA LYS A 62 14.86 8.49 12.66
C LYS A 62 14.26 7.11 12.40
N THR A 63 14.91 6.05 12.88
CA THR A 63 14.48 4.67 12.64
C THR A 63 14.17 3.98 13.95
N ILE A 64 12.97 3.40 14.04
CA ILE A 64 12.58 2.56 15.18
C ILE A 64 12.29 1.17 14.64
N ILE A 65 12.99 0.16 15.17
CA ILE A 65 12.73 -1.25 14.84
C ILE A 65 12.03 -1.89 16.03
N ILE A 66 10.89 -2.53 15.78
CA ILE A 66 10.14 -3.29 16.76
C ILE A 66 10.22 -4.75 16.36
N THR A 67 10.87 -5.56 17.19
CA THR A 67 10.93 -7.00 17.04
C THR A 67 9.81 -7.63 17.85
N LYS A 68 8.89 -8.31 17.17
CA LYS A 68 7.71 -8.96 17.78
C LYS A 68 7.26 -10.11 16.90
N ASP A 69 6.89 -11.25 17.50
CA ASP A 69 6.30 -12.36 16.75
C ASP A 69 4.98 -11.90 16.10
N LEU A 70 4.84 -12.17 14.82
CA LEU A 70 3.67 -11.84 14.03
C LEU A 70 2.38 -12.42 14.65
N LYS A 71 2.44 -13.61 15.23
CA LYS A 71 1.27 -14.29 15.85
C LYS A 71 0.77 -13.60 17.11
N GLU A 72 1.59 -12.79 17.77
CA GLU A 72 1.22 -12.09 19.00
C GLU A 72 0.35 -10.84 18.76
N PHE A 73 0.12 -10.42 17.52
CA PHE A 73 -0.77 -9.30 17.23
C PHE A 73 -2.24 -9.66 17.36
N ASP A 74 -2.64 -10.85 16.90
CA ASP A 74 -4.01 -11.33 16.89
C ASP A 74 -4.05 -12.86 16.70
N LYS A 75 -3.65 -13.57 17.76
CA LYS A 75 -3.51 -15.04 17.75
C LYS A 75 -4.82 -15.73 17.38
N GLU A 76 -5.95 -15.24 17.91
CA GLU A 76 -7.26 -15.83 17.67
C GLU A 76 -7.64 -15.80 16.20
N ASN A 77 -7.50 -14.64 15.54
CA ASN A 77 -7.83 -14.55 14.12
C ASN A 77 -6.79 -15.22 13.22
N PHE A 78 -5.52 -15.32 13.65
CA PHE A 78 -4.56 -16.16 12.96
C PHE A 78 -5.01 -17.63 12.92
N GLU A 79 -5.44 -18.19 14.04
CA GLU A 79 -5.94 -19.57 14.12
C GLU A 79 -7.15 -19.79 13.22
N LYS A 80 -8.11 -18.84 13.20
CA LYS A 80 -9.27 -18.91 12.29
C LYS A 80 -8.89 -18.84 10.81
N ILE A 81 -7.91 -18.01 10.45
CA ILE A 81 -7.38 -17.95 9.08
C ILE A 81 -6.76 -19.30 8.70
N GLN A 82 -5.95 -19.90 9.58
CA GLN A 82 -5.38 -21.23 9.33
C GLN A 82 -6.45 -22.30 9.16
N GLU A 83 -7.46 -22.29 10.03
CA GLU A 83 -8.60 -23.20 9.94
C GLU A 83 -9.34 -23.05 8.61
N THR A 84 -9.53 -21.81 8.14
CA THR A 84 -10.17 -21.53 6.85
C THR A 84 -9.41 -22.16 5.67
N PHE A 85 -8.07 -22.08 5.67
CA PHE A 85 -7.22 -22.76 4.69
C PHE A 85 -7.29 -24.29 4.78
N ASN A 86 -7.50 -24.85 5.98
CA ASN A 86 -7.64 -26.30 6.16
C ASN A 86 -9.03 -26.80 5.70
N ASN A 87 -10.07 -25.98 5.89
CA ASN A 87 -11.46 -26.34 5.61
C ASN A 87 -11.86 -26.13 4.14
N TYR A 88 -11.18 -25.23 3.43
CA TYR A 88 -11.47 -24.94 2.02
C TYR A 88 -10.19 -24.60 1.25
N ASP A 89 -10.06 -25.20 0.06
CA ASP A 89 -9.00 -24.86 -0.89
C ASP A 89 -9.24 -23.45 -1.44
N GLN A 90 -8.52 -22.48 -0.87
CA GLN A 90 -8.61 -21.06 -1.21
C GLN A 90 -8.21 -20.78 -2.67
N SER A 91 -7.53 -21.70 -3.35
CA SER A 91 -7.14 -21.55 -4.76
C SER A 91 -8.25 -21.93 -5.74
N LEU A 92 -9.30 -22.61 -5.28
CA LEU A 92 -10.35 -23.15 -6.13
C LEU A 92 -11.09 -22.03 -6.88
N ASN A 93 -11.18 -22.18 -8.21
CA ASN A 93 -11.83 -21.25 -9.13
C ASN A 93 -11.27 -19.81 -9.16
N ARG A 94 -10.11 -19.56 -8.53
CA ARG A 94 -9.44 -18.27 -8.61
C ARG A 94 -8.71 -18.12 -9.95
N LYS A 95 -8.72 -16.92 -10.52
CA LYS A 95 -8.06 -16.59 -11.80
C LYS A 95 -6.55 -16.85 -11.77
N HIS A 96 -5.92 -16.63 -10.62
CA HIS A 96 -4.49 -16.82 -10.40
C HIS A 96 -4.26 -17.72 -9.16
N PRO A 97 -4.55 -19.03 -9.26
CA PRO A 97 -4.58 -19.94 -8.11
C PRO A 97 -3.20 -20.18 -7.48
N LYS A 98 -2.12 -19.87 -8.21
CA LYS A 98 -0.74 -20.02 -7.74
C LYS A 98 -0.24 -18.81 -6.95
N ASN A 99 -0.99 -17.71 -6.90
CA ASN A 99 -0.58 -16.57 -6.11
C ASN A 99 -0.54 -16.91 -4.62
N ILE A 100 0.29 -16.20 -3.86
CA ILE A 100 0.59 -16.54 -2.47
C ILE A 100 -0.62 -16.37 -1.55
N GLU A 101 -1.50 -15.41 -1.83
CA GLU A 101 -2.77 -15.22 -1.13
C GLU A 101 -3.71 -16.42 -1.24
N CYS A 102 -3.56 -17.24 -2.28
CA CYS A 102 -4.39 -18.44 -2.49
C CYS A 102 -3.87 -19.67 -1.73
N ASN A 103 -2.63 -19.66 -1.23
CA ASN A 103 -1.98 -20.86 -0.71
C ASN A 103 -1.17 -20.66 0.58
N ASN A 104 -1.18 -19.46 1.18
CA ASN A 104 -0.40 -19.17 2.36
C ASN A 104 -1.17 -18.34 3.40
N ALA A 105 -1.69 -19.03 4.42
CA ALA A 105 -2.38 -18.43 5.57
C ALA A 105 -1.56 -17.34 6.28
N MET A 106 -0.25 -17.55 6.43
CA MET A 106 0.63 -16.58 7.10
C MET A 106 0.80 -15.30 6.29
N TYR A 107 0.79 -15.39 4.96
CA TYR A 107 0.79 -14.23 4.08
C TYR A 107 -0.51 -13.42 4.22
N CYS A 108 -1.68 -14.08 4.16
CA CYS A 108 -2.96 -13.39 4.32
C CYS A 108 -3.07 -12.74 5.70
N TYR A 109 -2.61 -13.42 6.75
CA TYR A 109 -2.54 -12.85 8.09
C TYR A 109 -1.61 -11.62 8.17
N LEU A 110 -0.43 -11.64 7.54
CA LEU A 110 0.44 -10.47 7.47
C LEU A 110 -0.25 -9.28 6.78
N MET A 111 -1.00 -9.53 5.70
CA MET A 111 -1.77 -8.48 5.00
C MET A 111 -2.90 -7.94 5.89
N TYR A 112 -3.58 -8.82 6.62
CA TYR A 112 -4.57 -8.46 7.63
C TYR A 112 -4.00 -7.55 8.74
N LEU A 113 -2.74 -7.75 9.14
CA LEU A 113 -2.11 -7.01 10.24
C LEU A 113 -1.65 -5.59 9.91
N LYS A 114 -1.77 -5.11 8.67
CA LYS A 114 -1.36 -3.73 8.30
C LYS A 114 -1.87 -2.65 9.27
N PRO A 115 -3.19 -2.54 9.58
CA PRO A 115 -3.67 -1.58 10.57
C PRO A 115 -3.21 -1.88 12.00
N PHE A 116 -2.89 -3.13 12.35
CA PHE A 116 -2.42 -3.51 13.68
C PHE A 116 -1.03 -2.95 13.96
N PHE A 117 -0.12 -3.01 13.00
CA PHE A 117 1.20 -2.39 13.13
C PHE A 117 1.09 -0.88 13.37
N VAL A 118 0.20 -0.22 12.64
CA VAL A 118 0.02 1.23 12.79
C VAL A 118 -0.59 1.57 14.15
N VAL A 119 -1.61 0.85 14.57
CA VAL A 119 -2.27 1.08 15.87
C VAL A 119 -1.32 0.76 17.04
N ASP A 120 -0.53 -0.30 16.96
CA ASP A 120 0.50 -0.60 17.97
C ASP A 120 1.52 0.56 18.09
N ALA A 121 1.98 1.12 16.97
CA ALA A 121 2.89 2.28 16.97
C ALA A 121 2.25 3.54 17.61
N ILE A 122 0.95 3.74 17.37
CA ILE A 122 0.15 4.81 17.99
C ILE A 122 0.06 4.60 19.50
N GLU A 123 -0.28 3.40 19.94
CA GLU A 123 -0.48 3.06 21.36
C GLU A 123 0.81 3.16 22.16
N LYS A 124 1.95 2.80 21.55
CA LYS A 124 3.29 3.02 22.09
C LYS A 124 3.73 4.49 22.06
N LYS A 125 2.91 5.41 21.53
CA LYS A 125 3.20 6.84 21.38
C LYS A 125 4.47 7.11 20.55
N LEU A 126 4.73 6.25 19.56
CA LEU A 126 5.91 6.34 18.70
C LEU A 126 5.63 7.14 17.43
N SER A 127 4.37 7.30 17.02
CA SER A 127 4.00 7.99 15.78
C SER A 127 3.58 9.45 16.01
N SER A 128 3.66 10.23 14.94
CA SER A 128 3.02 11.55 14.84
C SER A 128 1.52 11.43 14.55
N GLU A 129 0.82 12.56 14.48
CA GLU A 129 -0.62 12.56 14.13
C GLU A 129 -0.89 12.06 12.72
N ASN A 130 -0.01 12.37 11.75
CA ASN A 130 -0.16 12.00 10.35
C ASN A 130 0.67 10.73 10.07
N ILE A 131 0.00 9.65 9.66
CA ILE A 131 0.64 8.34 9.55
C ILE A 131 0.36 7.75 8.17
N ILE A 132 1.43 7.26 7.54
CA ILE A 132 1.36 6.53 6.29
C ILE A 132 1.81 5.09 6.53
N TRP A 133 1.03 4.13 6.04
CA TRP A 133 1.53 2.79 5.78
C TRP A 133 2.24 2.81 4.43
N LEU A 134 3.48 2.34 4.38
CA LEU A 134 4.23 2.15 3.15
C LEU A 134 4.76 0.72 3.13
N ASP A 135 4.36 -0.08 2.16
CA ASP A 135 4.82 -1.47 2.04
C ASP A 135 6.36 -1.54 2.04
N PHE A 136 6.93 -2.47 2.81
CA PHE A 136 8.39 -2.61 2.92
C PHE A 136 9.04 -2.82 1.54
N GLY A 137 8.41 -3.66 0.71
CA GLY A 137 8.81 -3.91 -0.67
C GLY A 137 8.24 -2.91 -1.69
N PHE A 138 7.95 -1.67 -1.30
CA PHE A 138 7.47 -0.63 -2.21
C PHE A 138 8.44 -0.42 -3.40
N ASN A 139 7.88 -0.08 -4.56
CA ASN A 139 8.60 0.07 -5.82
C ASN A 139 9.45 -1.15 -6.22
N HIS A 140 8.98 -2.37 -5.90
CA HIS A 140 9.74 -3.57 -6.22
C HIS A 140 10.09 -3.66 -7.71
N ARG A 141 11.32 -4.08 -8.01
CA ARG A 141 11.88 -4.19 -9.38
C ARG A 141 11.90 -2.87 -10.16
N ASP A 142 12.00 -1.75 -9.45
CA ASP A 142 12.02 -0.40 -10.03
C ASP A 142 10.84 -0.18 -10.99
N GLU A 143 9.67 -0.72 -10.66
CA GLU A 143 8.53 -0.79 -11.58
C GLU A 143 8.03 0.61 -11.97
N PHE A 144 8.17 1.58 -11.07
CA PHE A 144 7.75 2.96 -11.31
C PHE A 144 8.91 3.95 -11.19
N PHE A 145 9.43 4.17 -9.98
CA PHE A 145 10.58 5.06 -9.77
C PHE A 145 11.87 4.35 -10.17
N THR A 146 12.82 5.08 -10.76
CA THR A 146 14.01 4.48 -11.38
C THR A 146 15.33 4.79 -10.70
N ASN A 147 15.36 5.75 -9.79
CA ASN A 147 16.60 6.19 -9.15
C ASN A 147 16.42 6.35 -7.64
N LYS A 148 16.96 5.40 -6.87
CA LYS A 148 16.92 5.45 -5.40
C LYS A 148 17.68 6.64 -4.80
N ALA A 149 18.69 7.19 -5.49
CA ALA A 149 19.46 8.32 -4.97
C ALA A 149 18.62 9.60 -4.85
N GLU A 150 17.50 9.68 -5.59
CA GLU A 150 16.56 10.79 -5.52
C GLU A 150 15.66 10.73 -4.28
N PHE A 151 15.56 9.57 -3.61
CA PHE A 151 14.72 9.37 -2.42
C PHE A 151 15.43 9.90 -1.17
N ASN A 152 15.67 11.22 -1.13
CA ASN A 152 16.41 11.90 -0.07
C ASN A 152 15.65 13.14 0.44
N PHE A 153 14.34 13.03 0.64
CA PHE A 153 13.44 14.13 1.01
C PHE A 153 12.43 13.71 2.08
N LEU A 154 11.68 14.68 2.61
CA LEU A 154 10.53 14.44 3.49
C LEU A 154 9.26 14.27 2.66
N LEU A 155 8.48 13.24 2.98
CA LEU A 155 7.09 13.17 2.55
C LEU A 155 6.27 14.23 3.28
N GLU A 156 5.42 14.89 2.51
CA GLU A 156 4.49 15.90 2.95
C GLU A 156 3.05 15.42 2.86
N LYS A 157 2.21 16.06 3.66
CA LYS A 157 0.78 15.80 3.68
C LYS A 157 0.16 16.28 2.37
N PRO A 158 -0.56 15.42 1.60
CA PRO A 158 -1.15 15.82 0.33
C PRO A 158 -2.20 16.92 0.49
N LYS A 159 -2.38 17.75 -0.53
CA LYS A 159 -3.46 18.77 -0.53
C LYS A 159 -4.86 18.15 -0.69
N ASN A 160 -4.95 16.96 -1.28
CA ASN A 160 -6.21 16.32 -1.69
C ASN A 160 -6.69 15.20 -0.75
N ILE A 161 -6.09 14.99 0.41
CA ILE A 161 -6.55 13.98 1.39
C ILE A 161 -7.67 14.51 2.29
N ASN A 162 -8.37 13.60 2.96
CA ASN A 162 -9.30 13.92 4.05
C ASN A 162 -8.70 13.45 5.37
N ASP A 163 -8.46 14.39 6.28
CA ASP A 163 -7.78 14.13 7.56
C ASP A 163 -8.59 13.32 8.57
N LYS A 164 -9.90 13.23 8.37
CA LYS A 164 -10.80 12.50 9.25
C LYS A 164 -11.05 11.07 8.76
N LYS A 165 -10.45 10.67 7.63
CA LYS A 165 -10.68 9.40 6.97
C LYS A 165 -9.37 8.66 6.72
N ILE A 166 -9.46 7.34 6.53
CA ILE A 166 -8.40 6.62 5.83
C ILE A 166 -8.47 6.94 4.34
N ASN A 167 -7.31 7.22 3.76
CA ASN A 167 -7.16 7.55 2.35
C ASN A 167 -6.47 6.37 1.65
N PHE A 168 -7.21 5.74 0.75
CA PHE A 168 -6.73 4.69 -0.14
C PHE A 168 -6.52 5.21 -1.55
N PHE A 169 -5.77 4.46 -2.36
CA PHE A 169 -5.49 4.81 -3.75
C PHE A 169 -6.03 3.74 -4.70
N SER A 170 -6.63 4.16 -5.83
CA SER A 170 -7.20 3.23 -6.81
C SER A 170 -6.62 3.37 -8.22
N ILE A 171 -6.38 2.23 -8.86
CA ILE A 171 -5.91 2.14 -10.26
C ILE A 171 -7.03 2.12 -11.30
N LYS A 172 -8.29 2.02 -10.85
CA LYS A 172 -9.49 2.20 -11.69
C LYS A 172 -10.35 3.37 -11.16
N ASN A 173 -11.24 3.88 -12.00
CA ASN A 173 -12.18 4.95 -11.63
C ASN A 173 -13.28 4.44 -10.70
N GLU A 174 -13.78 3.25 -10.99
CA GLU A 174 -14.87 2.62 -10.26
C GLU A 174 -14.66 1.10 -10.25
N GLU A 175 -15.27 0.45 -9.25
CA GLU A 175 -15.37 -1.00 -9.16
C GLU A 175 -16.79 -1.36 -8.76
N LYS A 176 -17.54 -1.92 -9.71
CA LYS A 176 -18.97 -2.24 -9.58
C LYS A 176 -19.21 -3.73 -9.36
N ASN A 177 -18.19 -4.58 -9.51
CA ASN A 177 -18.33 -6.01 -9.28
C ASN A 177 -18.63 -6.31 -7.81
N THR A 178 -19.35 -7.39 -7.54
CA THR A 178 -19.61 -7.87 -6.18
C THR A 178 -18.32 -8.36 -5.52
N ILE A 179 -18.27 -8.41 -4.19
CA ILE A 179 -17.11 -8.94 -3.48
C ILE A 179 -16.78 -10.39 -3.92
N PRO A 180 -17.76 -11.33 -4.02
CA PRO A 180 -17.47 -12.67 -4.54
C PRO A 180 -16.91 -12.68 -5.98
N ALA A 181 -17.42 -11.83 -6.87
CA ALA A 181 -16.90 -11.76 -8.24
C ALA A 181 -15.43 -11.33 -8.27
N ILE A 182 -15.05 -10.40 -7.39
CA ILE A 182 -13.67 -9.91 -7.25
C ILE A 182 -12.76 -10.98 -6.64
N TYR A 183 -13.25 -11.72 -5.65
CA TYR A 183 -12.52 -12.84 -5.05
C TYR A 183 -12.07 -13.85 -6.10
N TYR A 184 -12.98 -14.24 -7.01
CA TYR A 184 -12.63 -15.20 -8.07
C TYR A 184 -11.80 -14.58 -9.20
N ASN A 185 -12.14 -13.36 -9.65
CA ASN A 185 -11.44 -12.74 -10.78
C ASN A 185 -10.10 -12.09 -10.41
N MET A 186 -9.83 -11.90 -9.12
CA MET A 186 -8.61 -11.32 -8.54
C MET A 186 -8.24 -9.96 -9.15
N GLU A 187 -9.24 -9.18 -9.59
CA GLU A 187 -8.99 -7.89 -10.19
C GLU A 187 -8.75 -6.82 -9.14
N ILE A 188 -7.62 -6.13 -9.28
CA ILE A 188 -7.23 -5.13 -8.32
C ILE A 188 -7.90 -3.79 -8.60
N PHE A 189 -8.50 -3.22 -7.57
CA PHE A 189 -9.07 -1.87 -7.60
C PHE A 189 -8.30 -0.90 -6.71
N ILE A 190 -8.17 -1.20 -5.42
CA ILE A 190 -7.43 -0.42 -4.43
C ILE A 190 -6.01 -0.98 -4.33
N THR A 191 -5.01 -0.11 -4.37
CA THR A 191 -3.61 -0.50 -4.18
C THR A 191 -3.33 -0.79 -2.71
N GLY A 192 -2.72 -1.93 -2.40
CA GLY A 192 -2.31 -2.28 -1.03
C GLY A 192 -1.04 -1.58 -0.52
N SER A 193 -0.35 -0.82 -1.38
CA SER A 193 1.02 -0.35 -1.08
C SER A 193 1.12 0.87 -0.17
N ILE A 194 0.10 1.74 -0.19
CA ILE A 194 0.11 3.01 0.54
C ILE A 194 -1.26 3.32 1.09
N PHE A 195 -1.35 3.56 2.41
CA PHE A 195 -2.53 4.08 3.07
C PHE A 195 -2.15 5.28 3.92
N TYR A 196 -3.03 6.27 4.03
CA TYR A 196 -2.80 7.42 4.90
C TYR A 196 -3.98 7.66 5.83
N GLY A 197 -3.70 8.03 7.08
CA GLY A 197 -4.71 8.39 8.06
C GLY A 197 -4.13 9.11 9.26
N ASN A 198 -5.01 9.75 10.03
CA ASN A 198 -4.65 10.21 11.36
C ASN A 198 -4.84 9.11 12.42
N ILE A 199 -4.43 9.39 13.66
CA ILE A 199 -4.55 8.48 14.80
C ILE A 199 -5.95 7.85 14.92
N ASN A 200 -7.01 8.65 14.83
CA ASN A 200 -8.38 8.16 15.03
C ASN A 200 -8.84 7.31 13.85
N SER A 201 -8.55 7.73 12.62
CA SER A 201 -8.91 6.97 11.41
C SER A 201 -8.24 5.61 11.36
N TRP A 202 -6.98 5.48 11.82
CA TRP A 202 -6.30 4.18 11.92
C TRP A 202 -6.94 3.24 12.93
N LYS A 203 -7.36 3.75 14.09
CA LYS A 203 -8.08 2.95 15.10
C LYS A 203 -9.43 2.45 14.58
N ILE A 204 -10.18 3.32 13.90
CA ILE A 204 -11.45 2.95 13.26
C ILE A 204 -11.21 1.90 12.18
N PHE A 205 -10.17 2.08 11.35
CA PHE A 205 -9.86 1.13 10.29
C PHE A 205 -9.48 -0.25 10.82
N LYS A 206 -8.69 -0.35 11.90
CA LYS A 206 -8.42 -1.64 12.56
C LYS A 206 -9.71 -2.38 12.91
N GLN A 207 -10.67 -1.69 13.53
CA GLN A 207 -11.97 -2.28 13.91
C GLN A 207 -12.80 -2.70 12.69
N ASP A 208 -12.84 -1.88 11.64
CA ASP A 208 -13.54 -2.21 10.40
C ASP A 208 -12.89 -3.41 9.68
N PHE A 209 -11.56 -3.55 9.78
CA PHE A 209 -10.82 -4.65 9.18
C PHE A 209 -11.01 -5.97 9.93
N GLU A 210 -11.09 -5.93 11.26
CA GLU A 210 -11.51 -7.07 12.10
C GLU A 210 -12.91 -7.55 11.73
N LYS A 211 -13.87 -6.62 11.57
CA LYS A 211 -15.23 -6.96 11.10
C LYS A 211 -15.23 -7.55 9.68
N CYS A 212 -14.41 -6.99 8.79
CA CYS A 212 -14.23 -7.51 7.45
C CYS A 212 -13.75 -8.95 7.48
N LEU A 213 -12.70 -9.24 8.24
CA LEU A 213 -12.16 -10.60 8.36
C LEU A 213 -13.23 -11.56 8.84
N ASN A 214 -13.94 -11.24 9.93
CA ASN A 214 -15.03 -12.08 10.44
C ASN A 214 -16.12 -12.35 9.38
N CYS A 215 -16.43 -11.38 8.53
CA CYS A 215 -17.36 -11.56 7.42
C CYS A 215 -16.83 -12.53 6.36
N PHE A 216 -15.54 -12.49 6.03
CA PHE A 216 -14.94 -13.40 5.05
C PHE A 216 -14.83 -14.82 5.60
N LEU A 217 -14.40 -14.96 6.85
CA LEU A 217 -14.30 -16.23 7.55
C LEU A 217 -15.66 -16.93 7.67
N SER A 218 -16.79 -16.21 7.77
CA SER A 218 -18.12 -16.83 7.81
C SER A 218 -18.55 -17.48 6.48
N PHE A 219 -17.89 -17.12 5.37
CA PHE A 219 -18.02 -17.80 4.08
C PHE A 219 -16.90 -18.82 3.83
N ASN A 220 -16.05 -19.09 4.83
CA ASN A 220 -14.89 -19.98 4.75
C ASN A 220 -13.89 -19.55 3.65
N ILE A 221 -13.75 -18.24 3.45
CA ILE A 221 -12.78 -17.65 2.52
C ILE A 221 -11.86 -16.65 3.22
N VAL A 222 -10.67 -16.46 2.67
CA VAL A 222 -9.71 -15.43 3.08
C VAL A 222 -8.87 -15.01 1.87
N ASP A 223 -8.34 -13.80 1.87
CA ASP A 223 -7.56 -13.25 0.75
C ASP A 223 -6.48 -12.28 1.27
N ASP A 224 -5.77 -11.63 0.36
CA ASP A 224 -4.96 -10.45 0.67
C ASP A 224 -5.80 -9.23 1.09
N ASP A 225 -5.11 -8.13 1.40
CA ASP A 225 -5.76 -6.93 1.90
C ASP A 225 -6.72 -6.29 0.87
N GLN A 226 -6.46 -6.38 -0.43
CA GLN A 226 -7.07 -5.49 -1.42
C GLN A 226 -8.60 -5.63 -1.50
N ILE A 227 -9.10 -6.86 -1.48
CA ILE A 227 -10.55 -7.12 -1.48
C ILE A 227 -11.19 -6.73 -0.15
N MET A 228 -10.45 -6.88 0.96
CA MET A 228 -10.89 -6.48 2.29
C MET A 228 -10.96 -4.95 2.42
N LEU A 229 -10.00 -4.22 1.84
CA LEU A 229 -10.04 -2.75 1.75
C LEU A 229 -11.31 -2.30 1.02
N LEU A 230 -11.65 -2.95 -0.09
CA LEU A 230 -12.87 -2.65 -0.84
C LEU A 230 -14.12 -2.93 -0.01
N TRP A 231 -14.17 -4.05 0.71
CA TRP A 231 -15.27 -4.32 1.63
C TRP A 231 -15.42 -3.22 2.68
N CYS A 232 -14.34 -2.78 3.32
CA CYS A 232 -14.37 -1.70 4.31
C CYS A 232 -14.92 -0.40 3.71
N THR A 233 -14.46 -0.02 2.52
CA THR A 233 -14.92 1.21 1.85
C THR A 233 -16.41 1.18 1.47
N ARG A 234 -16.95 0.00 1.12
CA ARG A 234 -18.35 -0.16 0.76
C ARG A 234 -19.27 -0.20 1.98
N ASN A 235 -18.84 -0.82 3.06
CA ASN A 235 -19.66 -1.00 4.27
C ASN A 235 -19.59 0.19 5.24
N ASN A 236 -18.50 0.97 5.22
CA ASN A 236 -18.36 2.14 6.09
C ASN A 236 -17.82 3.36 5.30
N PRO A 237 -18.52 3.83 4.25
CA PRO A 237 -18.01 4.85 3.31
C PRO A 237 -17.64 6.19 3.97
N ASP A 238 -18.22 6.50 5.13
CA ASP A 238 -17.90 7.71 5.89
C ASP A 238 -16.49 7.68 6.48
N ASN A 239 -15.89 6.50 6.67
CA ASN A 239 -14.55 6.34 7.23
C ASN A 239 -13.43 6.43 6.17
N TYR A 240 -13.77 6.35 4.87
CA TYR A 240 -12.79 6.20 3.80
C TYR A 240 -12.90 7.25 2.69
N LYS A 241 -11.75 7.55 2.08
CA LYS A 241 -11.62 8.31 0.84
C LYS A 241 -10.77 7.52 -0.14
N ILE A 242 -11.24 7.37 -1.37
CA ILE A 242 -10.49 6.74 -2.44
C ILE A 242 -9.96 7.83 -3.37
N ILE A 243 -8.65 7.83 -3.61
CA ILE A 243 -7.95 8.79 -4.46
C ILE A 243 -7.45 8.05 -5.72
N ARG A 244 -7.81 8.56 -6.89
CA ARG A 244 -7.39 7.96 -8.16
C ARG A 244 -5.87 8.12 -8.36
N THR A 245 -5.18 7.02 -8.65
CA THR A 245 -3.78 7.00 -9.13
C THR A 245 -3.62 6.12 -10.36
N TYR A 246 -2.99 6.59 -11.42
CA TYR A 246 -2.93 5.81 -12.66
C TYR A 246 -1.95 4.64 -12.62
N GLU A 247 -0.98 4.69 -11.72
CA GLU A 247 0.05 3.67 -11.54
C GLU A 247 0.07 3.22 -10.08
N TRP A 248 0.35 1.93 -9.86
CA TRP A 248 0.33 1.32 -8.53
C TRP A 248 1.22 2.09 -7.53
N PHE A 249 2.51 2.19 -7.84
CA PHE A 249 3.49 2.92 -7.04
C PHE A 249 3.41 4.44 -7.25
N GLY A 250 2.67 4.91 -8.26
CA GLY A 250 2.42 6.33 -8.49
C GLY A 250 1.62 7.00 -7.35
N SER A 251 0.97 6.21 -6.49
CA SER A 251 0.27 6.70 -5.30
C SER A 251 1.16 7.58 -4.41
N LEU A 252 2.46 7.28 -4.30
CA LEU A 252 3.42 8.03 -3.49
C LEU A 252 3.58 9.48 -3.98
N LEU A 253 3.39 9.76 -5.27
CA LEU A 253 3.52 11.11 -5.86
C LEU A 253 2.59 12.15 -5.22
N SER A 254 1.55 11.72 -4.48
CA SER A 254 0.66 12.63 -3.75
C SER A 254 1.32 13.21 -2.50
N PHE A 255 2.35 12.53 -1.97
CA PHE A 255 3.06 12.88 -0.74
C PHE A 255 4.42 13.51 -0.99
N ILE A 256 4.87 13.58 -2.25
CA ILE A 256 6.18 14.14 -2.60
C ILE A 256 6.01 15.66 -2.77
N PRO A 257 6.89 16.49 -2.16
CA PRO A 257 6.88 17.93 -2.35
C PRO A 257 6.87 18.33 -3.84
N ASP A 258 6.11 19.38 -4.17
CA ASP A 258 5.88 19.79 -5.58
C ASP A 258 7.20 20.14 -6.30
N ASP A 259 8.17 20.74 -5.60
CA ASP A 259 9.50 21.07 -6.11
C ASP A 259 10.33 19.81 -6.41
N ILE A 260 10.34 18.84 -5.50
CA ILE A 260 11.05 17.56 -5.67
C ILE A 260 10.43 16.72 -6.79
N LYS A 261 9.10 16.67 -6.84
CA LYS A 261 8.34 15.81 -7.77
C LYS A 261 8.70 16.07 -9.23
N SER A 262 9.03 17.31 -9.58
CA SER A 262 9.42 17.70 -10.94
C SER A 262 10.75 17.10 -11.40
N HIS A 263 11.60 16.65 -10.46
CA HIS A 263 12.94 16.14 -10.71
C HIS A 263 13.04 14.61 -10.59
N LEU A 264 11.98 13.93 -10.12
CA LEU A 264 12.01 12.48 -9.97
C LEU A 264 11.96 11.75 -11.30
N THR A 265 12.78 10.72 -11.42
CA THR A 265 12.83 9.83 -12.58
C THR A 265 11.91 8.62 -12.35
N PHE A 266 11.05 8.37 -13.34
CA PHE A 266 10.13 7.24 -13.33
C PHE A 266 9.84 6.73 -14.75
N LYS A 267 9.39 5.47 -14.85
CA LYS A 267 9.10 4.77 -16.12
C LYS A 267 7.85 5.34 -16.81
N ARG A 268 8.03 6.45 -17.54
CA ARG A 268 6.98 7.15 -18.30
C ARG A 268 6.46 6.38 -19.52
N LYS A 269 7.37 5.81 -20.33
CA LYS A 269 7.02 5.24 -21.66
C LYS A 269 6.06 4.05 -21.65
N ASN A 270 5.98 3.30 -20.54
CA ASN A 270 5.11 2.13 -20.42
C ASN A 270 3.85 2.38 -19.58
N SER A 271 3.73 3.57 -18.99
CA SER A 271 2.61 3.94 -18.13
C SER A 271 1.28 3.85 -18.87
N LYS A 272 0.30 3.24 -18.21
CA LYS A 272 -1.07 3.13 -18.71
C LYS A 272 -1.70 4.51 -18.87
N TYR A 273 -1.37 5.45 -17.98
CA TYR A 273 -1.81 6.84 -18.06
C TYR A 273 -1.40 7.51 -19.37
N TYR A 274 -0.12 7.42 -19.74
CA TYR A 274 0.38 8.00 -20.98
C TYR A 274 -0.29 7.41 -22.21
N LYS A 275 -0.55 6.10 -22.21
CA LYS A 275 -1.28 5.44 -23.29
C LYS A 275 -2.72 5.97 -23.37
N THR A 276 -3.42 6.04 -22.24
CA THR A 276 -4.80 6.55 -22.17
C THR A 276 -4.89 8.02 -22.60
N ILE A 277 -4.03 8.91 -22.09
CA ILE A 277 -4.02 10.32 -22.53
C ILE A 277 -3.70 10.42 -24.02
N LYS A 278 -2.72 9.65 -24.51
CA LYS A 278 -2.38 9.67 -25.94
C LYS A 278 -3.55 9.22 -26.81
N GLU A 279 -4.34 8.25 -26.35
CA GLU A 279 -5.59 7.85 -27.01
C GLU A 279 -6.69 8.91 -26.90
N GLU A 280 -6.84 9.57 -25.76
CA GLU A 280 -7.78 10.70 -25.58
C GLU A 280 -7.42 11.88 -26.50
N ILE A 281 -6.15 12.25 -26.57
CA ILE A 281 -5.63 13.26 -27.52
C ILE A 281 -5.98 12.88 -28.96
N LYS A 282 -5.75 11.62 -29.37
CA LYS A 282 -6.10 11.14 -30.71
C LYS A 282 -7.61 11.24 -30.96
N LYS A 283 -8.44 10.85 -29.99
CA LYS A 283 -9.91 10.96 -30.06
C LYS A 283 -10.36 12.41 -30.16
N ASP A 284 -9.75 13.31 -29.39
CA ASP A 284 -10.09 14.73 -29.41
C ASP A 284 -9.74 15.39 -30.74
N ILE A 285 -8.58 15.05 -31.33
CA ILE A 285 -8.20 15.49 -32.67
C ILE A 285 -9.22 14.98 -33.69
N TYR A 286 -9.51 13.67 -33.67
CA TYR A 286 -10.46 13.04 -34.60
C TYR A 286 -11.86 13.67 -34.52
N ASN A 287 -12.35 13.91 -33.29
CA ASN A 287 -13.65 14.51 -33.03
C ASN A 287 -13.67 16.05 -33.10
N LYS A 288 -12.55 16.69 -33.46
CA LYS A 288 -12.38 18.15 -33.49
C LYS A 288 -12.73 18.85 -32.16
N GLN A 289 -12.48 18.18 -31.03
CA GLN A 289 -12.73 18.68 -29.67
C GLN A 289 -11.52 19.46 -29.14
N TYR A 290 -11.22 20.61 -29.73
CA TYR A 290 -9.98 21.36 -29.50
C TYR A 290 -9.74 21.77 -28.04
N PHE A 291 -10.81 22.06 -27.27
CA PHE A 291 -10.67 22.39 -25.84
C PHE A 291 -10.22 21.16 -25.01
N LYS A 292 -10.79 19.99 -25.28
CA LYS A 292 -10.36 18.74 -24.64
C LYS A 292 -8.97 18.33 -25.08
N PHE A 293 -8.65 18.52 -26.36
CA PHE A 293 -7.31 18.32 -26.89
C PHE A 293 -6.28 19.17 -26.13
N LEU A 294 -6.56 20.47 -25.91
CA LEU A 294 -5.67 21.35 -25.15
C LEU A 294 -5.51 20.85 -23.71
N PHE A 295 -6.62 20.49 -23.05
CA PHE A 295 -6.61 19.97 -21.68
C PHE A 295 -5.81 18.66 -21.56
N HIS A 296 -6.02 17.69 -22.45
CA HIS A 296 -5.28 16.43 -22.45
C HIS A 296 -3.82 16.61 -22.86
N SER A 297 -3.50 17.55 -23.76
CA SER A 297 -2.11 17.89 -24.12
C SER A 297 -1.36 18.53 -22.95
N LEU A 298 -2.01 19.40 -22.17
CA LEU A 298 -1.44 19.93 -20.94
C LEU A 298 -1.20 18.84 -19.90
N LYS A 299 -2.15 17.90 -19.73
CA LYS A 299 -1.95 16.71 -18.88
C LYS A 299 -0.80 15.82 -19.35
N TYR A 300 -0.63 15.67 -20.66
CA TYR A 300 0.45 14.89 -21.27
C TYR A 300 1.83 15.52 -21.01
N GLY A 301 1.93 16.86 -21.04
CA GLY A 301 3.17 17.57 -20.76
C GLY A 301 3.50 17.72 -19.28
N TYR A 302 2.48 17.77 -18.41
CA TYR A 302 2.65 17.91 -16.95
C TYR A 302 3.07 16.60 -16.25
N TYR A 303 2.62 15.45 -16.76
CA TYR A 303 3.00 14.14 -16.24
C TYR A 303 4.34 13.69 -16.81
#